data_AF-A0A9P1HVX6-F1
#
_entry.id   AF-A0A9P1HVX6-F1
#
_cell.length_a   1.000
_cell.length_b   1.000
_cell.length_c   1.000
_cell.angle_alpha   90.00
_cell.angle_beta   90.00
_cell.angle_gamma   90.00
#
_symmetry.space_group_name_H-M   'P 1'
#
loop_
_entity.id
_entity.type
_entity.pdbx_description
1 polymer ?
#
loop_
_entity_poly.entity_id
_entity_poly.type
_entity_poly.pdbx_seq_one_letter_code
_entity_poly.pdbx_strand_id
1 'polypeptide(L)'
;MSEEGDCPICHLKALMPIQVQCCRQSFCFLCLKGCCLLSNFKCPMCRGVIDPVIINRATQEINPLAIIDPEPVSNTSDSEVHFWLYEGSNGWWRYEPRVEQYMESCYCSDSEVVEVSICGYVYVVNFGSMIQYRKDLGIRKKRAMK
;
A
#
# COMPACT_ATOMS: atom_id res chain seq x y z
N MET A 1 12.29 -12.22 16.80
CA MET A 1 11.45 -13.30 16.24
C MET A 1 10.25 -12.61 15.61
N SER A 2 10.01 -12.76 14.32
CA SER A 2 8.79 -12.25 13.69
C SER A 2 7.58 -12.97 14.28
N GLU A 3 6.52 -12.25 14.64
CA GLU A 3 5.32 -12.83 15.23
C GLU A 3 4.51 -13.60 14.18
N GLU A 4 3.66 -14.53 14.63
CA GLU A 4 2.81 -15.32 13.73
C GLU A 4 1.81 -14.39 13.02
N GLY A 5 1.95 -14.23 11.70
CA GLY A 5 1.11 -13.34 10.88
C GLY A 5 1.79 -12.07 10.39
N ASP A 6 3.05 -11.83 10.75
CA ASP A 6 3.83 -10.72 10.19
C ASP A 6 4.24 -10.96 8.75
N CYS A 7 4.21 -9.90 7.95
CA CYS A 7 4.75 -9.93 6.60
C CYS A 7 6.29 -9.98 6.65
N PRO A 8 6.93 -10.97 6.00
CA PRO A 8 8.40 -11.08 5.98
C PRO A 8 9.15 -9.95 5.27
N ILE A 9 8.43 -9.05 4.58
CA ILE A 9 9.03 -7.93 3.82
C ILE A 9 9.07 -6.65 4.65
N CYS A 10 7.93 -6.26 5.26
CA CYS A 10 7.85 -5.05 6.06
C CYS A 10 7.97 -5.29 7.57
N HIS A 11 7.94 -6.55 8.02
CA HIS A 11 8.01 -6.95 9.42
C HIS A 11 6.89 -6.39 10.30
N LEU A 12 5.72 -6.14 9.70
CA LEU A 12 4.50 -5.73 10.38
C LEU A 12 3.39 -6.75 10.09
N LYS A 13 2.33 -6.77 10.91
CA LYS A 13 1.13 -7.58 10.66
C LYS A 13 0.68 -7.48 9.20
N ALA A 14 0.50 -8.61 8.52
CA ALA A 14 0.23 -8.58 7.10
C ALA A 14 -1.12 -7.88 6.79
N LEU A 15 -1.07 -6.83 5.96
CA LEU A 15 -2.25 -6.11 5.50
C LEU A 15 -2.76 -6.73 4.20
N MET A 16 -4.04 -7.12 4.19
CA MET A 16 -4.63 -7.90 3.09
C MET A 16 -3.73 -9.10 2.75
N PRO A 17 -3.57 -10.04 3.70
CA PRO A 17 -2.57 -11.09 3.61
C PRO A 17 -2.80 -11.98 2.38
N ILE A 18 -1.75 -12.18 1.58
CA ILE A 18 -1.73 -13.15 0.49
C ILE A 18 -0.74 -14.24 0.80
N GLN A 19 -1.22 -15.48 0.84
CA GLN A 19 -0.38 -16.66 1.04
C GLN A 19 0.11 -17.21 -0.30
N VAL A 20 1.43 -17.35 -0.45
CA VAL A 20 2.03 -17.96 -1.65
C VAL A 20 2.06 -19.48 -1.54
N GLN A 21 1.85 -20.18 -2.66
CA GLN A 21 1.78 -21.65 -2.67
C GLN A 21 3.15 -22.31 -2.48
N CYS A 22 4.24 -21.67 -2.93
CA CYS A 22 5.57 -22.26 -2.96
C CYS A 22 6.23 -22.46 -1.58
N CYS A 23 5.92 -21.62 -0.59
CA CYS A 23 6.44 -21.77 0.77
C CYS A 23 5.42 -21.48 1.88
N ARG A 24 4.15 -21.27 1.53
CA ARG A 24 3.04 -20.96 2.45
C ARG A 24 3.22 -19.72 3.33
N GLN A 25 4.17 -18.84 3.01
CA GLN A 25 4.26 -17.54 3.68
C GLN A 25 3.20 -16.57 3.20
N SER A 26 2.70 -15.80 4.16
CA SER A 26 1.77 -14.69 3.95
C SER A 26 2.52 -13.37 3.90
N PHE A 27 2.12 -12.50 2.97
CA PHE A 27 2.71 -11.18 2.79
C PHE A 27 1.60 -10.13 2.72
N CYS A 28 1.91 -8.86 3.00
CA CYS A 28 1.03 -7.78 2.60
C CYS A 28 0.83 -7.81 1.07
N PHE A 29 -0.38 -7.53 0.61
CA PHE A 29 -0.67 -7.44 -0.83
C PHE A 29 0.31 -6.53 -1.58
N LEU A 30 0.53 -5.30 -1.09
CA LEU A 30 1.40 -4.33 -1.76
C LEU A 30 2.89 -4.73 -1.72
N CYS A 31 3.33 -5.37 -0.63
CA CYS A 31 4.70 -5.89 -0.54
C CYS A 31 4.92 -7.02 -1.55
N LEU A 32 4.00 -8.00 -1.61
CA LEU A 32 4.11 -9.11 -2.56
C LEU A 32 3.99 -8.64 -4.02
N LYS A 33 3.05 -7.73 -4.30
CA LYS A 33 2.90 -7.11 -5.62
C LYS A 33 4.17 -6.39 -6.05
N GLY A 34 4.78 -5.61 -5.15
CA GLY A 34 6.08 -4.98 -5.38
C GLY A 34 7.17 -5.99 -5.71
N CYS A 35 7.31 -7.06 -4.91
CA CYS A 35 8.26 -8.14 -5.21
C CYS A 35 8.00 -8.77 -6.58
N CYS A 36 6.76 -9.10 -6.94
CA CYS A 36 6.44 -9.67 -8.24
C CYS A 36 6.85 -8.75 -9.40
N LEU A 37 6.57 -7.45 -9.28
CA LEU A 37 6.91 -6.44 -10.29
C LEU A 37 8.44 -6.24 -10.43
N LEU A 38 9.20 -6.35 -9.33
CA LEU A 38 10.64 -6.09 -9.31
C LEU A 38 11.50 -7.34 -9.57
N SER A 39 10.99 -8.53 -9.24
CA SER A 39 11.77 -9.78 -9.25
C SER A 39 11.28 -10.82 -10.25
N ASN A 40 10.42 -10.42 -11.19
CA ASN A 40 9.81 -11.29 -12.20
C ASN A 40 9.07 -12.47 -11.56
N PHE A 41 8.13 -12.17 -10.66
CA PHE A 41 7.25 -13.16 -10.00
C PHE A 41 7.99 -14.27 -9.23
N LYS A 42 9.08 -13.93 -8.55
CA LYS A 42 9.80 -14.84 -7.65
C LYS A 42 9.49 -14.54 -6.19
N CYS A 43 9.29 -15.60 -5.41
CA CYS A 43 9.06 -15.47 -3.97
C CYS A 43 10.31 -14.91 -3.27
N PRO A 44 10.18 -13.85 -2.44
CA PRO A 44 11.32 -13.28 -1.73
C PRO A 44 11.89 -14.24 -0.66
N MET A 45 11.11 -15.22 -0.20
CA MET A 45 11.53 -16.17 0.83
C MET A 45 12.24 -17.39 0.26
N CYS A 46 11.65 -18.06 -0.74
CA CYS A 46 12.16 -19.32 -1.27
C CYS A 46 12.61 -19.26 -2.74
N ARG A 47 12.47 -18.11 -3.40
CA ARG A 47 12.70 -17.91 -4.85
C ARG A 47 11.84 -18.77 -5.78
N GLY A 48 10.88 -19.53 -5.25
CA GLY A 48 9.90 -20.27 -6.02
C GLY A 48 9.02 -19.34 -6.86
N VAL A 49 8.47 -19.87 -7.94
CA VAL A 49 7.58 -19.12 -8.84
C VAL A 49 6.29 -18.77 -8.10
N ILE A 50 5.86 -17.51 -8.23
CA ILE A 50 4.56 -17.03 -7.80
C ILE A 50 3.68 -16.95 -9.04
N ASP A 51 2.54 -17.66 -9.03
CA ASP A 51 1.57 -17.55 -10.12
C ASP A 51 0.98 -16.12 -10.17
N PRO A 52 1.13 -15.38 -11.28
CA PRO A 52 0.56 -14.04 -11.43
C PRO A 52 -0.95 -13.96 -11.15
N VAL A 53 -1.68 -15.07 -11.33
CA VAL A 53 -3.13 -15.16 -11.07
C VAL A 53 -3.47 -14.74 -9.64
N ILE A 54 -2.64 -15.06 -8.64
CA ILE A 54 -2.97 -14.74 -7.24
C ILE A 54 -2.98 -13.22 -6.99
N ILE A 55 -2.06 -12.48 -7.63
CA ILE A 55 -1.97 -11.02 -7.51
C ILE A 55 -3.08 -10.34 -8.32
N ASN A 56 -3.38 -10.87 -9.50
CA ASN A 56 -4.43 -10.34 -10.36
C ASN A 56 -5.81 -10.53 -9.73
N ARG A 57 -6.09 -11.73 -9.21
CA ARG A 57 -7.34 -12.03 -8.48
C ARG A 57 -7.47 -11.13 -7.25
N ALA A 58 -6.43 -11.02 -6.41
CA ALA A 58 -6.46 -10.12 -5.27
C ALA A 58 -6.70 -8.66 -5.67
N THR A 59 -6.09 -8.19 -6.76
CA THR A 59 -6.33 -6.81 -7.26
C THR A 59 -7.79 -6.58 -7.67
N GLN A 60 -8.50 -7.61 -8.14
CA GLN A 60 -9.91 -7.54 -8.54
C GLN A 60 -10.88 -7.65 -7.36
N GLU A 61 -10.51 -8.44 -6.34
CA GLU A 61 -11.34 -8.70 -5.16
C GLU A 61 -11.17 -7.63 -4.08
N ILE A 62 -10.03 -6.95 -4.04
CA ILE A 62 -9.80 -5.84 -3.10
C ILE A 62 -10.71 -4.67 -3.49
N ASN A 63 -11.58 -4.28 -2.56
CA ASN A 63 -12.28 -3.00 -2.67
C ASN A 63 -11.25 -1.87 -2.49
N PRO A 64 -11.04 -1.02 -3.51
CA PRO A 64 -10.00 0.00 -3.50
C PRO A 64 -10.20 1.07 -2.42
N LEU A 65 -11.41 1.18 -1.84
CA LEU A 65 -11.74 2.12 -0.76
C LEU A 65 -11.77 1.47 0.62
N ALA A 66 -11.96 0.15 0.72
CA ALA A 66 -12.13 -0.55 1.99
C ALA A 66 -10.85 -1.24 2.49
N ILE A 67 -9.69 -0.63 2.29
CA ILE A 67 -8.44 -1.15 2.86
C ILE A 67 -8.57 -1.10 4.39
N ILE A 68 -8.50 -2.27 5.02
CA ILE A 68 -8.83 -2.46 6.44
C ILE A 68 -7.79 -1.79 7.32
N ASP A 69 -8.22 -0.91 8.22
CA ASP A 69 -7.33 -0.34 9.23
C ASP A 69 -6.81 -1.45 10.16
N PRO A 70 -5.49 -1.49 10.46
CA PRO A 70 -4.93 -2.55 11.30
C PRO A 70 -5.49 -2.56 12.73
N GLU A 71 -6.12 -1.46 13.18
CA GLU A 71 -6.87 -1.37 14.43
C GLU A 71 -8.18 -0.57 14.25
N PRO A 72 -9.26 -0.91 14.96
CA PRO A 72 -10.47 -0.09 14.98
C PRO A 72 -10.18 1.25 15.65
N VAL A 73 -10.39 2.35 14.94
CA VAL A 73 -10.38 3.69 15.52
C VAL A 73 -11.46 3.72 16.62
N SER A 74 -11.06 3.84 17.88
CA SER A 74 -11.98 3.87 19.01
C SER A 74 -13.02 4.97 18.81
N ASN A 75 -14.30 4.57 18.75
CA ASN A 75 -15.47 5.41 18.51
C ASN A 75 -15.40 6.76 19.26
N THR A 76 -15.07 7.83 18.55
CA THR A 76 -15.53 9.18 18.87
C THR A 76 -16.68 9.48 17.93
N SER A 77 -17.90 9.37 18.46
CA SER A 77 -19.13 9.79 17.78
C SER A 77 -18.96 11.22 17.22
N ASP A 78 -19.29 11.38 15.94
CA ASP A 78 -19.47 12.65 15.21
C ASP A 78 -18.25 13.30 14.51
N SER A 79 -17.16 12.56 14.27
CA SER A 79 -16.04 13.06 13.44
C SER A 79 -16.12 12.53 12.01
N GLU A 80 -16.15 13.42 11.01
CA GLU A 80 -16.01 13.05 9.60
C GLU A 80 -14.70 12.29 9.38
N VAL A 81 -14.80 11.03 8.96
CA VAL A 81 -13.62 10.21 8.64
C VAL A 81 -13.12 10.60 7.25
N HIS A 82 -11.90 11.12 7.20
CA HIS A 82 -11.23 11.49 5.96
C HIS A 82 -10.27 10.38 5.54
N PHE A 83 -10.14 10.14 4.24
CA PHE A 83 -9.28 9.09 3.70
C PHE A 83 -8.37 9.66 2.62
N TRP A 84 -7.12 9.25 2.61
CA TRP A 84 -6.22 9.66 1.54
C TRP A 84 -6.43 8.74 0.34
N LEU A 85 -6.69 9.34 -0.82
CA LEU A 85 -6.94 8.63 -2.08
C LEU A 85 -5.92 9.03 -3.15
N TYR A 86 -5.67 8.12 -4.09
CA TYR A 86 -4.89 8.35 -5.28
C TYR A 86 -5.53 7.77 -6.54
N GLU A 87 -5.25 8.39 -7.67
CA GLU A 87 -5.85 8.03 -8.95
C GLU A 87 -5.31 6.68 -9.49
N GLY A 88 -6.22 5.73 -9.68
CA GLY A 88 -6.01 4.48 -10.38
C GLY A 88 -6.52 4.51 -11.83
N SER A 89 -6.42 3.38 -12.52
CA SER A 89 -6.91 3.27 -13.90
C SER A 89 -8.44 3.40 -14.02
N ASN A 90 -9.18 3.01 -12.98
CA ASN A 90 -10.65 2.97 -12.96
C ASN A 90 -11.20 3.63 -11.68
N GLY A 91 -10.77 4.87 -11.39
CA GLY A 91 -11.24 5.62 -10.22
C GLY A 91 -10.17 5.78 -9.15
N TRP A 92 -10.60 5.86 -7.90
CA TRP A 92 -9.75 6.22 -6.76
C TRP A 92 -9.38 4.99 -5.93
N TRP A 93 -8.15 5.00 -5.42
CA TRP A 93 -7.61 3.99 -4.51
C TRP A 93 -7.22 4.65 -3.22
N ARG A 94 -7.64 4.09 -2.09
CA ARG A 94 -7.17 4.51 -0.78
C ARG A 94 -5.69 4.15 -0.62
N TYR A 95 -4.92 5.02 0.03
CA TYR A 95 -3.58 4.65 0.48
C TYR A 95 -3.67 3.53 1.53
N GLU A 96 -2.61 2.74 1.67
CA GLU A 96 -2.54 1.78 2.78
C GLU A 96 -2.67 2.54 4.13
N PRO A 97 -3.49 2.08 5.10
CA PRO A 97 -3.75 2.78 6.36
C PRO A 97 -2.52 3.28 7.12
N ARG A 98 -1.43 2.50 7.11
CA ARG A 98 -0.17 2.91 7.75
C ARG A 98 0.48 4.10 7.05
N VAL A 99 0.41 4.09 5.72
CA VAL A 99 0.88 5.19 4.88
C VAL A 99 -0.05 6.40 5.05
N GLU A 100 -1.35 6.18 5.11
CA GLU A 100 -2.36 7.21 5.34
C GLU A 100 -2.12 7.96 6.66
N GLN A 101 -1.91 7.23 7.76
CA GLN A 101 -1.61 7.82 9.07
C GLN A 101 -0.33 8.67 9.03
N TYR A 102 0.71 8.19 8.36
CA TYR A 102 1.96 8.93 8.19
C TYR A 102 1.75 10.19 7.34
N MET A 103 1.05 10.07 6.20
CA MET A 103 0.71 11.21 5.35
C MET A 103 -0.07 12.28 6.10
N GLU A 104 -1.08 11.87 6.88
CA GLU A 104 -1.88 12.76 7.71
C GLU A 104 -1.01 13.51 8.74
N SER A 105 -0.07 12.83 9.39
CA SER A 105 0.84 13.47 10.34
C SER A 105 1.74 14.52 9.69
N CYS A 106 2.24 14.26 8.48
CA CYS A 106 3.04 15.21 7.70
C CYS A 106 2.19 16.40 7.24
N TYR A 107 0.98 16.14 6.77
CA TYR A 107 0.04 17.16 6.33
C TYR A 107 -0.33 18.12 7.47
N CYS A 108 -0.66 17.59 8.65
CA CYS A 108 -0.97 18.39 9.85
C CYS A 108 0.23 19.15 10.42
N SER A 109 1.44 18.81 9.99
CA SER A 109 2.68 19.48 10.40
C SER A 109 3.15 20.52 9.37
N ASP A 110 2.27 20.96 8.47
CA ASP A 110 2.56 21.92 7.38
C ASP A 110 3.72 21.50 6.45
N SER A 111 3.95 20.20 6.30
CA SER A 111 4.91 19.71 5.29
C SER A 111 4.36 20.01 3.89
N GLU A 112 5.22 20.41 2.95
CA GLU A 112 4.81 20.64 1.56
C GLU A 112 4.66 19.33 0.78
N VAL A 113 5.53 18.37 1.08
CA VAL A 113 5.61 17.07 0.40
C VAL A 113 5.84 15.94 1.40
N VAL A 114 5.47 14.72 1.01
CA VAL A 114 5.81 13.49 1.73
C VAL A 114 6.30 12.42 0.75
N GLU A 115 7.24 11.60 1.20
CA GLU A 115 7.69 10.42 0.46
C GLU A 115 7.06 9.16 1.02
N VAL A 116 6.43 8.37 0.15
CA VAL A 116 5.74 7.13 0.51
C VAL A 116 6.19 5.98 -0.37
N SER A 117 6.21 4.76 0.18
CA SER A 117 6.59 3.55 -0.56
C SER A 117 5.35 2.79 -1.02
N ILE A 118 5.23 2.58 -2.34
CA ILE A 118 4.12 1.84 -2.95
C ILE A 118 4.68 0.81 -3.93
N CYS A 119 4.40 -0.47 -3.66
CA CYS A 119 4.89 -1.58 -4.49
C CYS A 119 6.41 -1.54 -4.76
N GLY A 120 7.20 -1.14 -3.77
CA GLY A 120 8.67 -1.09 -3.86
C GLY A 120 9.24 0.13 -4.59
N TYR A 121 8.41 1.09 -4.97
CA TYR A 121 8.86 2.38 -5.52
C TYR A 121 8.56 3.52 -4.55
N VAL A 122 9.43 4.53 -4.56
CA VAL A 122 9.24 5.76 -3.79
C VAL A 122 8.41 6.74 -4.64
N TYR A 123 7.30 7.18 -4.06
CA TYR A 123 6.44 8.22 -4.60
C TYR A 123 6.56 9.47 -3.76
N VAL A 124 6.57 10.62 -4.42
CA VAL A 124 6.42 11.93 -3.77
C VAL A 124 4.97 12.35 -3.91
N VAL A 125 4.33 12.70 -2.80
CA VAL A 125 3.02 13.35 -2.77
C VAL A 125 3.22 14.80 -2.37
N ASN A 126 2.75 15.73 -3.21
CA ASN A 126 2.78 17.15 -2.90
C ASN A 126 1.39 17.59 -2.42
N PHE A 127 1.32 18.09 -1.19
CA PHE A 127 0.07 18.42 -0.52
C PHE A 127 -0.57 19.70 -1.06
N GLY A 128 0.22 20.67 -1.53
CA GLY A 128 -0.31 21.92 -2.09
C GLY A 128 -0.98 21.74 -3.46
N SER A 129 -0.40 20.88 -4.31
CA SER A 129 -0.92 20.60 -5.65
C SER A 129 -1.77 19.33 -5.73
N MET A 130 -1.81 18.53 -4.66
CA MET A 130 -2.60 17.30 -4.58
C MET A 130 -2.26 16.32 -5.72
N ILE A 131 -0.96 16.12 -5.94
CA ILE A 131 -0.42 15.19 -6.95
C ILE A 131 0.56 14.21 -6.33
N GLN A 132 0.61 13.01 -6.90
CA GLN A 132 1.68 12.05 -6.66
C GLN A 132 2.49 11.78 -7.93
N TYR A 133 3.77 11.45 -7.79
CA TYR A 133 4.61 10.97 -8.88
C TYR A 133 5.74 10.07 -8.36
N ARG A 134 6.23 9.18 -9.23
CA ARG A 134 7.40 8.34 -8.91
C ARG A 134 8.66 9.18 -8.85
N LYS A 135 9.42 9.08 -7.75
CA LYS A 135 10.62 9.88 -7.50
C LYS A 135 11.74 9.62 -8.52
N ASP A 136 11.85 8.38 -9.00
CA ASP A 136 12.88 7.96 -9.96
C ASP A 136 12.55 8.33 -11.42
N LEU A 137 11.27 8.41 -11.77
CA LEU A 137 10.85 8.65 -13.15
C LEU A 137 10.28 10.05 -13.40
N GLY A 138 9.71 10.74 -12.41
CA GLY A 138 9.28 12.15 -12.43
C GLY A 138 8.22 12.59 -13.48
N ILE A 139 8.00 11.80 -14.53
CA ILE A 139 7.28 12.21 -15.75
C ILE A 139 5.77 12.00 -15.61
N ARG A 140 5.34 10.92 -14.94
CA ARG A 140 3.92 10.61 -14.79
C ARG A 140 3.41 11.08 -13.43
N LYS A 141 2.57 12.11 -13.47
CA LYS A 141 1.85 12.65 -12.32
C LYS A 141 0.44 12.07 -12.29
N LYS A 142 -0.07 11.83 -11.10
CA LYS A 142 -1.44 11.37 -10.84
C LYS A 142 -2.06 12.22 -9.73
N ARG A 143 -3.38 12.31 -9.70
CA ARG A 143 -4.06 13.02 -8.60
C ARG A 143 -3.95 12.25 -7.28
N ALA A 144 -3.81 12.99 -6.20
CA ALA A 144 -3.97 12.55 -4.82
C ALA A 144 -5.01 13.46 -4.15
N MET A 145 -5.74 13.00 -3.13
CA MET A 145 -6.70 13.82 -2.39
C MET A 145 -6.89 13.27 -0.97
N LYS A 146 -7.52 14.07 -0.11
CA LYS A 146 -8.00 13.72 1.22
C LYS A 146 -9.52 13.82 1.25
#